data_AF-A0A8D8GQT9-F1
#
_entry.id   AF-A0A8D8GQT9-F1
#
_cell.length_a   1.000
_cell.length_b   1.000
_cell.length_c   1.000
_cell.angle_alpha   90.00
_cell.angle_beta   90.00
_cell.angle_gamma   90.00
#
_symmetry.space_group_name_H-M   'P 1'
#
loop_
_entity.id
_entity.type
_entity.pdbx_description
1 polymer ?
#
loop_
_entity_poly.entity_id
_entity_poly.type
_entity_poly.pdbx_seq_one_letter_code
_entity_poly.pdbx_strand_id
1 'polypeptide(L)'
;MAFNTMYRALRLRLVNHDDDATTSGVTLDDTDKRVIWLNKTQPQKYCNNHISTAKYSALSFVPSFLFEQFRRYSNCFFLFIALLQQIPDVSPTGRYTTLVPLIFILSVSAIKEIVEDIKRHRADDEINHREIEALRDGQWKQVKWKELTVGDIVKVQNNTFFPADLVQLSSSEPQGISFIETANLDGETNLKIRQGVPATAKILETKDLQQFEGTLESEPPNRHLYEFNGVLKEKDKPAVALGPDQLLLRGAMLRNTSWVFGIVIYTGHDTKLMRNSTSAPLKRSTVDRLTNTQILMLFFILIFLCIVSCIFNQIWTKEHYKKDWYLGIGEFIQRDIVAITVEVPTATGKQE
;
A
#
# COMPACT_ATOMS: atom_id res chain seq x y z
N MET A 1 -10.12 -25.23 -13.30
CA MET A 1 -10.16 -25.73 -11.91
C MET A 1 -8.82 -25.52 -11.18
N ALA A 2 -7.66 -25.70 -11.83
CA ALA A 2 -6.33 -25.52 -11.23
C ALA A 2 -5.98 -24.09 -10.75
N PHE A 3 -6.46 -23.05 -11.44
CA PHE A 3 -6.13 -21.66 -11.09
C PHE A 3 -6.76 -21.20 -9.77
N ASN A 4 -8.00 -21.62 -9.46
CA ASN A 4 -8.64 -21.32 -8.19
C ASN A 4 -7.98 -22.05 -7.02
N THR A 5 -7.45 -23.25 -7.25
CA THR A 5 -6.68 -24.01 -6.25
C THR A 5 -5.33 -23.36 -5.99
N MET A 6 -4.63 -22.90 -7.04
CA MET A 6 -3.38 -22.16 -6.91
C MET A 6 -3.59 -20.81 -6.22
N TYR A 7 -4.67 -20.09 -6.54
CA TYR A 7 -5.02 -18.82 -5.89
C TYR A 7 -5.40 -19.01 -4.42
N ARG A 8 -6.12 -20.10 -4.08
CA ARG A 8 -6.38 -20.48 -2.69
C ARG A 8 -5.10 -20.85 -1.94
N ALA A 9 -4.20 -21.59 -2.57
CA ALA A 9 -2.92 -21.96 -1.96
C ALA A 9 -2.00 -20.76 -1.76
N LEU A 10 -1.94 -19.83 -2.71
CA LEU A 10 -1.17 -18.58 -2.59
C LEU A 10 -1.79 -17.65 -1.54
N ARG A 11 -3.13 -17.57 -1.48
CA ARG A 11 -3.85 -16.80 -0.47
C ARG A 11 -3.69 -17.40 0.93
N LEU A 12 -3.72 -18.73 1.08
CA LEU A 12 -3.44 -19.39 2.35
C LEU A 12 -1.98 -19.20 2.78
N ARG A 13 -1.02 -19.19 1.85
CA ARG A 13 0.38 -18.85 2.17
C ARG A 13 0.60 -17.39 2.56
N LEU A 14 -0.18 -16.46 2.00
CA LEU A 14 -0.13 -15.04 2.36
C LEU A 14 -0.89 -14.75 3.67
N VAL A 15 -1.99 -15.45 3.94
CA VAL A 15 -2.78 -15.30 5.17
C VAL A 15 -2.12 -16.00 6.36
N ASN A 16 -1.47 -17.15 6.17
CA ASN A 16 -0.72 -17.81 7.25
C ASN A 16 0.54 -17.03 7.69
N HIS A 17 0.97 -15.99 6.95
CA HIS A 17 2.01 -15.09 7.44
C HIS A 17 1.45 -14.00 8.38
N ASP A 18 0.12 -13.82 8.41
CA ASP A 18 -0.57 -12.84 9.25
C ASP A 18 -1.27 -13.48 10.49
N ASP A 19 -1.40 -14.82 10.54
CA ASP A 19 -2.21 -15.55 11.53
C ASP A 19 -1.41 -16.33 12.61
N ASP A 20 -0.08 -16.28 12.63
CA ASP A 20 0.75 -16.90 13.71
C ASP A 20 0.64 -16.18 15.08
N ALA A 21 -0.31 -15.25 15.25
CA ALA A 21 -0.51 -14.48 16.48
C ALA A 21 -1.71 -14.95 17.32
N THR A 22 -2.12 -16.21 17.22
CA THR A 22 -3.16 -16.76 18.11
C THR A 22 -2.79 -18.12 18.66
N THR A 23 -1.82 -18.18 19.56
CA THR A 23 -1.78 -19.21 20.61
C THR A 23 -1.12 -18.60 21.84
N SER A 24 -1.89 -18.63 22.92
CA SER A 24 -1.58 -18.18 24.26
C SER A 24 -0.21 -18.64 24.76
N GLY A 25 0.55 -17.72 25.36
CA GLY A 25 1.70 -18.05 26.22
C GLY A 25 3.02 -18.29 25.49
N VAL A 26 3.45 -17.36 24.63
CA VAL A 26 4.86 -17.30 24.21
C VAL A 26 5.58 -16.37 25.17
N THR A 27 6.43 -16.94 26.02
CA THR A 27 7.52 -16.19 26.66
C THR A 27 8.31 -15.54 25.54
N LEU A 28 8.21 -14.21 25.42
CA LEU A 28 9.03 -13.44 24.49
C LEU A 28 10.49 -13.82 24.75
N ASP A 29 11.11 -14.52 23.79
CA ASP A 29 12.54 -14.75 23.81
C ASP A 29 13.23 -13.40 24.00
N ASP A 30 14.23 -13.35 24.88
CA ASP A 30 14.95 -12.14 25.29
C ASP A 30 15.71 -11.46 24.13
N THR A 31 15.54 -11.96 22.90
CA THR A 31 16.17 -11.51 21.65
C THR A 31 15.33 -10.56 20.80
N ASP A 32 14.02 -10.42 21.06
CA ASP A 32 13.12 -9.56 20.25
C ASP A 32 12.79 -8.18 20.88
N LYS A 33 13.49 -7.81 21.96
CA LYS A 33 13.30 -6.53 22.65
C LYS A 33 14.06 -5.41 21.93
N ARG A 34 13.40 -4.26 21.74
CA ARG A 34 14.06 -3.05 21.22
C ARG A 34 14.74 -2.32 22.38
N VAL A 35 16.06 -2.17 22.32
CA VAL A 35 16.85 -1.45 23.33
C VAL A 35 17.30 -0.11 22.76
N ILE A 36 16.79 0.97 23.33
CA ILE A 36 17.08 2.35 22.92
C ILE A 36 18.01 3.00 23.94
N TRP A 37 19.14 3.50 23.48
CA TRP A 37 20.10 4.17 24.34
C TRP A 37 19.77 5.64 24.48
N LEU A 38 19.76 6.15 25.70
CA LEU A 38 19.42 7.54 25.98
C LEU A 38 20.63 8.43 25.76
N ASN A 39 20.47 9.54 25.01
CA ASN A 39 21.54 10.49 24.67
C ASN A 39 22.81 9.86 24.05
N LYS A 40 22.68 8.68 23.44
CA LYS A 40 23.79 7.96 22.80
C LYS A 40 23.38 7.45 21.43
N THR A 41 24.37 7.16 20.59
CA THR A 41 24.16 6.55 19.28
C THR A 41 23.56 5.17 19.44
N GLN A 42 22.50 4.89 18.69
CA GLN A 42 21.80 3.62 18.75
C GLN A 42 22.68 2.50 18.16
N PRO A 43 22.76 1.33 18.82
CA PRO A 43 23.57 0.20 18.34
C PRO A 43 22.94 -0.46 17.10
N GLN A 44 21.61 -0.41 16.97
CA GLN A 44 20.87 -0.96 15.85
C GLN A 44 20.36 0.15 14.93
N LYS A 45 20.36 -0.13 13.62
CA LYS A 45 19.75 0.75 12.63
C LYS A 45 18.23 0.57 12.65
N TYR A 46 17.51 1.65 12.88
CA TYR A 46 16.05 1.69 12.88
C TYR A 46 15.49 2.29 11.58
N CYS A 47 14.19 2.11 11.33
CA CYS A 47 13.54 2.72 10.18
C CYS A 47 13.50 4.25 10.31
N ASN A 48 13.48 4.94 9.17
CA ASN A 48 13.40 6.40 9.14
C ASN A 48 11.98 6.88 9.50
N ASN A 49 11.84 8.13 9.94
CA ASN A 49 10.52 8.68 10.29
C ASN A 49 9.72 9.22 9.08
N HIS A 50 10.20 8.94 7.86
CA HIS A 50 9.50 9.25 6.63
C HIS A 50 8.28 8.34 6.47
N ILE A 51 7.13 8.92 6.19
CA ILE A 51 5.90 8.20 5.87
C ILE A 51 5.52 8.41 4.40
N SER A 52 5.02 7.35 3.78
CA SER A 52 4.48 7.36 2.42
C SER A 52 3.19 6.56 2.40
N THR A 53 2.10 7.21 1.98
CA THR A 53 0.79 6.60 1.72
C THR A 53 0.51 6.48 0.23
N ALA A 54 1.33 7.12 -0.61
CA ALA A 54 1.26 6.99 -2.05
C ALA A 54 1.51 5.55 -2.54
N LYS A 55 0.80 5.17 -3.61
CA LYS A 55 0.84 3.81 -4.16
C LYS A 55 1.94 3.62 -5.19
N TYR A 56 2.23 4.67 -5.97
CA TYR A 56 3.12 4.57 -7.11
C TYR A 56 4.35 5.47 -6.93
N SER A 57 5.47 4.97 -7.42
CA SER A 57 6.63 5.78 -7.78
C SER A 57 6.49 6.19 -9.24
N ALA A 58 7.19 7.25 -9.66
CA ALA A 58 7.17 7.73 -11.05
C ALA A 58 7.47 6.61 -12.07
N LEU A 59 8.37 5.68 -11.74
CA LEU A 59 8.73 4.54 -12.60
C LEU A 59 7.79 3.34 -12.44
N SER A 60 7.27 3.10 -11.24
CA SER A 60 6.38 1.96 -10.98
C SER A 60 4.93 2.20 -11.38
N PHE A 61 4.56 3.46 -11.69
CA PHE A 61 3.20 3.82 -12.07
C PHE A 61 2.72 3.01 -13.29
N VAL A 62 3.43 3.05 -14.42
CA VAL A 62 2.95 2.45 -15.66
C VAL A 62 2.76 0.93 -15.55
N PRO A 63 3.75 0.14 -15.09
CA PRO A 63 3.59 -1.31 -14.98
C PRO A 63 2.48 -1.71 -13.99
N SER A 64 2.43 -1.08 -12.82
CA SER A 64 1.43 -1.39 -11.79
C SER A 64 0.03 -0.95 -12.20
N PHE A 65 -0.11 0.25 -12.79
CA PHE A 65 -1.38 0.76 -13.29
C PHE A 65 -1.93 -0.14 -14.40
N LEU A 66 -1.13 -0.50 -15.40
CA LEU A 66 -1.57 -1.37 -16.48
C LEU A 66 -1.95 -2.76 -15.94
N PHE A 67 -1.16 -3.32 -15.04
CA PHE A 67 -1.50 -4.58 -14.37
C PHE A 67 -2.86 -4.49 -13.66
N GLU A 68 -3.12 -3.40 -12.94
CA GLU A 68 -4.39 -3.19 -12.25
C GLU A 68 -5.58 -2.98 -13.20
N GLN A 69 -5.38 -2.27 -14.31
CA GLN A 69 -6.41 -2.10 -15.34
C GLN A 69 -6.73 -3.42 -16.03
N PHE A 70 -5.74 -4.24 -16.38
CA PHE A 70 -5.96 -5.53 -17.03
C PHE A 70 -6.34 -6.65 -16.07
N ARG A 71 -6.36 -6.41 -14.75
CA ARG A 71 -7.09 -7.30 -13.80
C ARG A 71 -8.61 -7.20 -13.92
N ARG A 72 -9.12 -6.29 -14.75
CA ARG A 72 -10.55 -6.17 -15.09
C ARG A 72 -10.81 -6.94 -16.38
N TYR A 73 -11.73 -7.90 -16.34
CA TYR A 73 -12.04 -8.75 -17.49
C TYR A 73 -12.50 -7.95 -18.70
N SER A 74 -13.18 -6.83 -18.49
CA SER A 74 -13.56 -5.86 -19.54
C SER A 74 -12.37 -5.40 -20.37
N ASN A 75 -11.29 -5.00 -19.70
CA ASN A 75 -10.13 -4.42 -20.35
C ASN A 75 -9.34 -5.49 -21.11
N CYS A 76 -9.29 -6.72 -20.58
CA CYS A 76 -8.77 -7.87 -21.33
C CYS A 76 -9.59 -8.19 -22.57
N PHE A 77 -10.93 -8.15 -22.46
CA PHE A 77 -11.82 -8.39 -23.58
C PHE A 77 -11.60 -7.36 -24.69
N PHE A 78 -11.62 -6.07 -24.37
CA PHE A 78 -11.38 -5.02 -25.37
C PHE A 78 -9.97 -5.08 -25.96
N LEU A 79 -8.96 -5.42 -25.15
CA LEU A 79 -7.60 -5.62 -25.65
C LEU A 79 -7.54 -6.79 -26.65
N PHE A 80 -8.19 -7.91 -26.35
CA PHE A 80 -8.23 -9.07 -27.23
C PHE A 80 -8.92 -8.75 -28.56
N ILE A 81 -10.05 -8.05 -28.53
CA ILE A 81 -10.74 -7.60 -29.76
C ILE A 81 -9.87 -6.62 -30.55
N ALA A 82 -9.22 -5.66 -29.89
CA ALA A 82 -8.33 -4.71 -30.55
C ALA A 82 -7.14 -5.41 -31.23
N LEU A 83 -6.57 -6.45 -30.61
CA LEU A 83 -5.51 -7.26 -31.22
C LEU A 83 -6.02 -8.06 -32.42
N LEU A 84 -7.21 -8.66 -32.34
CA LEU A 84 -7.82 -9.38 -33.47
C LEU A 84 -8.10 -8.45 -34.66
N GLN A 85 -8.55 -7.22 -34.42
CA GLN A 85 -8.80 -6.23 -35.48
C GLN A 85 -7.54 -5.68 -36.15
N GLN A 86 -6.36 -5.92 -35.56
CA GLN A 86 -5.10 -5.53 -36.18
C GLN A 86 -4.70 -6.48 -37.32
N ILE A 87 -5.23 -7.71 -37.33
CA ILE A 87 -4.99 -8.70 -38.38
C ILE A 87 -5.74 -8.25 -39.65
N PRO A 88 -5.06 -8.01 -40.78
CA PRO A 88 -5.73 -7.68 -42.04
C PRO A 88 -6.69 -8.80 -42.46
N ASP A 89 -7.76 -8.44 -43.16
CA ASP A 89 -8.73 -9.35 -43.79
C ASP A 89 -9.59 -10.21 -42.85
N VAL A 90 -9.29 -10.28 -41.54
CA VAL A 90 -10.12 -10.98 -40.55
C VAL A 90 -11.30 -10.12 -40.07
N SER A 91 -11.10 -8.79 -39.99
CA SER A 91 -12.12 -7.87 -39.48
C SER A 91 -12.66 -6.96 -40.60
N PRO A 92 -13.99 -6.88 -40.77
CA PRO A 92 -14.60 -5.92 -41.70
C PRO A 92 -14.56 -4.48 -41.18
N THR A 93 -14.21 -4.29 -39.90
CA THR A 93 -14.11 -2.98 -39.25
C THR A 93 -12.68 -2.47 -39.26
N GLY A 94 -12.50 -1.15 -39.43
CA GLY A 94 -11.16 -0.54 -39.51
C GLY A 94 -10.32 -0.75 -38.24
N ARG A 95 -9.00 -0.91 -38.45
CA ARG A 95 -7.97 -1.23 -37.41
C ARG A 95 -8.01 -0.33 -36.17
N TYR A 96 -8.46 0.91 -36.31
CA TYR A 96 -8.46 1.91 -35.24
C TYR A 96 -9.77 1.98 -34.44
N THR A 97 -10.84 1.35 -34.91
CA THR A 97 -12.20 1.56 -34.37
C THR A 97 -12.37 1.11 -32.92
N THR A 98 -11.69 0.04 -32.48
CA THR A 98 -11.71 -0.40 -31.07
C THR A 98 -10.48 0.02 -30.27
N LEU A 99 -9.32 0.16 -30.94
CA LEU A 99 -8.08 0.58 -30.30
C LEU A 99 -8.16 2.01 -29.76
N VAL A 100 -8.73 2.94 -30.52
CA VAL A 100 -8.82 4.36 -30.12
C VAL A 100 -9.67 4.54 -28.86
N PRO A 101 -10.91 4.00 -28.77
CA PRO A 101 -11.69 4.06 -27.52
C PRO A 101 -10.98 3.41 -26.32
N LEU A 102 -10.31 2.27 -26.53
CA LEU A 102 -9.58 1.58 -25.46
C LEU A 102 -8.45 2.45 -24.90
N ILE A 103 -7.62 3.02 -25.78
CA ILE A 103 -6.53 3.92 -25.38
C ILE A 103 -7.08 5.15 -24.66
N PHE A 104 -8.16 5.75 -25.18
CA PHE A 104 -8.79 6.91 -24.57
C PHE A 104 -9.27 6.61 -23.13
N ILE A 105 -10.00 5.51 -22.94
CA ILE A 105 -10.51 5.10 -21.62
C ILE A 105 -9.36 4.81 -20.65
N LEU A 106 -8.32 4.09 -21.09
CA LEU A 106 -7.15 3.82 -20.27
C LEU A 106 -6.40 5.11 -19.91
N SER A 107 -6.30 6.06 -20.84
CA SER A 107 -5.61 7.34 -20.63
C SER A 107 -6.35 8.21 -19.61
N VAL A 108 -7.66 8.37 -19.75
CA VAL A 108 -8.48 9.12 -18.77
C VAL A 108 -8.38 8.47 -17.38
N SER A 109 -8.41 7.14 -17.31
CA SER A 109 -8.23 6.40 -16.07
C SER A 109 -6.84 6.62 -15.45
N ALA A 110 -5.80 6.65 -16.28
CA ALA A 110 -4.43 6.90 -15.85
C ALA A 110 -4.27 8.30 -15.30
N ILE A 111 -4.78 9.32 -16.00
CA ILE A 111 -4.72 10.72 -15.56
C ILE A 111 -5.41 10.88 -14.21
N LYS A 112 -6.59 10.29 -14.03
CA LYS A 112 -7.31 10.33 -12.75
C LYS A 112 -6.46 9.73 -11.62
N GLU A 113 -5.91 8.52 -11.81
CA GLU A 113 -5.09 7.85 -10.79
C GLU A 113 -3.83 8.67 -10.47
N ILE A 114 -3.18 9.26 -11.48
CA ILE A 114 -2.01 10.15 -11.29
C ILE A 114 -2.39 11.34 -10.43
N VAL A 115 -3.50 12.02 -10.73
CA VAL A 115 -3.95 13.19 -9.96
C VAL A 115 -4.24 12.80 -8.50
N GLU A 116 -4.88 11.66 -8.28
CA GLU A 116 -5.14 11.15 -6.93
C GLU A 116 -3.87 10.80 -6.17
N ASP A 117 -2.88 10.16 -6.82
CA ASP A 117 -1.63 9.78 -6.17
C ASP A 117 -0.73 11.00 -5.91
N ILE A 118 -0.70 12.00 -6.81
CA ILE A 118 -0.03 13.29 -6.56
C ILE A 118 -0.61 13.98 -5.33
N LYS A 119 -1.94 13.92 -5.14
CA LYS A 119 -2.57 14.48 -3.94
C LYS A 119 -2.07 13.77 -2.66
N ARG A 120 -1.86 12.45 -2.71
CA ARG A 120 -1.27 11.69 -1.59
C ARG A 120 0.17 12.10 -1.33
N HIS A 121 1.02 12.13 -2.37
CA HIS A 121 2.41 12.59 -2.25
C HIS A 121 2.51 13.98 -1.63
N ARG A 122 1.67 14.93 -2.05
CA ARG A 122 1.64 16.28 -1.46
C ARG A 122 1.25 16.29 0.03
N ALA A 123 0.27 15.47 0.41
CA ALA A 123 -0.14 15.35 1.81
C ALA A 123 0.95 14.67 2.66
N ASP A 124 1.59 13.63 2.14
CA ASP A 124 2.72 12.96 2.79
C ASP A 124 3.90 13.93 2.96
N ASP A 125 4.22 14.70 1.92
CA ASP A 125 5.26 15.72 1.95
C ASP A 125 4.96 16.80 2.99
N GLU A 126 3.72 17.29 3.08
CA GLU A 126 3.33 18.27 4.09
C GLU A 126 3.63 17.74 5.50
N ILE A 127 3.26 16.50 5.81
CA ILE A 127 3.49 15.90 7.12
C ILE A 127 4.99 15.66 7.37
N ASN A 128 5.72 15.15 6.38
CA ASN A 128 7.15 14.87 6.48
C ASN A 128 8.01 16.13 6.67
N HIS A 129 7.51 17.30 6.25
CA HIS A 129 8.18 18.59 6.36
C HIS A 129 7.73 19.43 7.57
N ARG A 130 6.77 18.94 8.39
CA ARG A 130 6.46 19.59 9.67
C ARG A 130 7.70 19.63 10.55
N GLU A 131 7.82 20.67 11.36
CA GLU A 131 8.97 20.91 12.22
C GLU A 131 8.63 20.54 13.67
N ILE A 132 9.67 20.17 14.43
CA ILE A 132 9.61 19.96 15.87
C ILE A 132 10.95 20.28 16.51
N GLU A 133 10.93 20.70 17.76
CA GLU A 133 12.13 20.91 18.57
C GLU A 133 12.69 19.56 19.04
N ALA A 134 13.89 19.21 18.55
CA ALA A 134 14.65 18.05 19.02
C ALA A 134 15.92 18.51 19.74
N LEU A 135 16.26 17.83 20.83
CA LEU A 135 17.49 18.07 21.59
C LEU A 135 18.66 17.38 20.89
N ARG A 136 19.57 18.16 20.31
CA ARG A 136 20.78 17.66 19.62
C ARG A 136 22.00 18.44 20.09
N ASP A 137 23.03 17.72 20.50
CA ASP A 137 24.28 18.31 21.00
C ASP A 137 24.06 19.30 22.15
N GLY A 138 23.06 19.03 22.99
CA GLY A 138 22.67 19.89 24.11
C GLY A 138 21.89 21.16 23.73
N GLN A 139 21.53 21.35 22.46
CA GLN A 139 20.73 22.50 22.01
C GLN A 139 19.42 22.04 21.39
N TRP A 140 18.36 22.84 21.57
CA TRP A 140 17.10 22.64 20.87
C TRP A 140 17.25 23.12 19.43
N LYS A 141 17.10 22.19 18.49
CA LYS A 141 17.14 22.47 17.05
C LYS A 141 15.77 22.15 16.45
N GLN A 142 15.29 23.02 15.58
CA GLN A 142 14.12 22.72 14.75
C GLN A 142 14.53 21.69 13.70
N VAL A 143 13.85 20.55 13.71
CA VAL A 143 14.11 19.45 12.77
C VAL A 143 12.82 19.04 12.08
N LYS A 144 12.93 18.60 10.83
CA LYS A 144 11.77 18.07 10.10
C LYS A 144 11.38 16.71 10.65
N TRP A 145 10.09 16.39 10.62
CA TRP A 145 9.59 15.11 11.10
C TRP A 145 10.30 13.92 10.46
N LYS A 146 10.58 13.98 9.14
CA LYS A 146 11.30 12.90 8.43
C LYS A 146 12.75 12.67 8.90
N GLU A 147 13.35 13.64 9.58
CA GLU A 147 14.74 13.61 10.08
C GLU A 147 14.84 13.14 11.53
N LEU A 148 13.72 12.87 12.19
CA LEU A 148 13.71 12.31 13.54
C LEU A 148 14.20 10.86 13.51
N THR A 149 15.02 10.53 14.50
CA THR A 149 15.53 9.18 14.73
C THR A 149 15.08 8.64 16.08
N VAL A 150 15.04 7.31 16.20
CA VAL A 150 14.76 6.65 17.49
C VAL A 150 15.83 7.03 18.50
N GLY A 151 15.40 7.38 19.72
CA GLY A 151 16.25 7.89 20.78
C GLY A 151 16.37 9.42 20.83
N ASP A 152 15.89 10.14 19.82
CA ASP A 152 15.83 11.61 19.88
C ASP A 152 14.89 12.04 21.01
N ILE A 153 15.33 13.01 21.81
CA ILE A 153 14.47 13.70 22.79
C ILE A 153 13.81 14.87 22.06
N VAL A 154 12.49 14.92 22.09
CA VAL A 154 11.70 15.97 21.45
C VAL A 154 10.89 16.75 22.47
N LYS A 155 10.69 18.03 22.19
CA LYS A 155 9.79 18.91 22.91
C LYS A 155 8.56 19.18 22.04
N VAL A 156 7.41 18.76 22.53
CA VAL A 156 6.12 18.93 21.86
C VAL A 156 5.38 20.06 22.55
N GLN A 157 4.89 21.03 21.79
CA GLN A 157 4.19 22.20 22.32
C GLN A 157 2.67 22.00 22.29
N ASN A 158 1.93 22.77 23.08
CA ASN A 158 0.46 22.72 23.10
C ASN A 158 -0.14 22.90 21.68
N ASN A 159 -1.22 22.18 21.39
CA ASN A 159 -1.92 22.16 20.10
C ASN A 159 -1.06 21.67 18.92
N THR A 160 -0.06 20.83 19.18
CA THR A 160 0.75 20.21 18.12
C THR A 160 0.59 18.69 18.13
N PHE A 161 0.72 18.09 16.95
CA PHE A 161 0.65 16.64 16.79
C PHE A 161 1.98 15.98 17.14
N PHE A 162 1.91 14.77 17.71
CA PHE A 162 3.11 13.96 17.92
C PHE A 162 3.66 13.43 16.59
N PRO A 163 4.97 13.59 16.33
CA PRO A 163 5.60 13.24 15.06
C PRO A 163 5.90 11.75 14.89
N ALA A 164 5.90 11.01 15.99
CA ALA A 164 6.33 9.63 16.15
C ALA A 164 5.71 9.10 17.44
N ASP A 165 5.86 7.80 17.73
CA ASP A 165 5.44 7.29 19.04
C ASP A 165 6.54 7.63 20.05
N LEU A 166 6.15 8.32 21.12
CA LEU A 166 7.06 8.82 22.15
C LEU A 166 6.74 8.22 23.52
N VAL A 167 7.76 8.01 24.33
CA VAL A 167 7.58 7.81 25.78
C VAL A 167 7.70 9.15 26.48
N GLN A 168 6.67 9.51 27.25
CA GLN A 168 6.61 10.74 28.02
C GLN A 168 7.62 10.71 29.17
N LEU A 169 8.53 11.67 29.20
CA LEU A 169 9.47 11.87 30.29
C LEU A 169 8.88 12.79 31.35
N SER A 170 8.48 13.98 30.93
CA SER A 170 7.96 15.03 31.80
C SER A 170 7.07 15.98 31.00
N SER A 171 6.34 16.81 31.73
CA SER A 171 5.32 17.70 31.20
C SER A 171 5.34 19.01 31.98
N SER A 172 4.74 20.06 31.41
CA SER A 172 4.52 21.32 32.11
C SER A 172 3.58 21.18 33.30
N GLU A 173 2.66 20.20 33.27
CA GLU A 173 1.70 20.01 34.36
C GLU A 173 2.32 19.26 35.55
N PRO A 174 1.82 19.52 36.78
CA PRO A 174 2.24 18.80 37.97
C PRO A 174 2.15 17.28 37.80
N GLN A 175 3.05 16.56 38.48
CA GLN A 175 3.12 15.09 38.45
C GLN A 175 3.37 14.48 37.06
N GLY A 176 3.80 15.28 36.08
CA GLY A 176 4.08 14.80 34.74
C GLY A 176 2.82 14.37 34.00
N ILE A 177 1.67 15.02 34.24
CA ILE A 177 0.43 14.74 33.53
C ILE A 177 0.44 15.46 32.16
N SER A 178 -0.13 14.85 31.13
CA SER A 178 -0.43 15.52 29.87
C SER A 178 -1.82 15.13 29.37
N PHE A 179 -2.47 16.03 28.64
CA PHE A 179 -3.74 15.73 27.99
C PHE A 179 -3.53 15.58 26.50
N ILE A 180 -4.03 14.47 25.93
CA ILE A 180 -3.92 14.20 24.50
C ILE A 180 -5.30 14.01 23.87
N GLU A 181 -5.45 14.51 22.66
CA GLU A 181 -6.63 14.28 21.82
C GLU A 181 -6.28 13.18 20.81
N THR A 182 -7.07 12.09 20.81
CA THR A 182 -6.84 10.91 19.93
C THR A 182 -7.84 10.80 18.79
N ALA A 183 -8.58 11.87 18.47
CA ALA A 183 -9.61 11.88 17.43
C ALA A 183 -9.14 11.34 16.07
N ASN A 184 -7.85 11.47 15.72
CA ASN A 184 -7.27 10.95 14.48
C ASN A 184 -6.96 9.44 14.50
N LEU A 185 -6.96 8.80 15.67
CA LEU A 185 -6.61 7.39 15.86
C LEU A 185 -7.85 6.52 16.04
N ASP A 186 -8.73 6.92 16.97
CA ASP A 186 -9.91 6.14 17.39
C ASP A 186 -11.24 6.89 17.20
N GLY A 187 -11.20 8.17 16.80
CA GLY A 187 -12.39 9.00 16.63
C GLY A 187 -12.95 9.54 17.95
N GLU A 188 -12.29 9.33 19.09
CA GLU A 188 -12.72 9.87 20.37
C GLU A 188 -12.30 11.34 20.50
N THR A 189 -13.26 12.22 20.81
CA THR A 189 -13.03 13.67 20.98
C THR A 189 -12.68 14.06 22.41
N ASN A 190 -12.82 13.12 23.36
CA ASN A 190 -12.49 13.37 24.74
C ASN A 190 -10.98 13.41 24.93
N LEU A 191 -10.51 14.29 25.80
CA LEU A 191 -9.11 14.35 26.16
C LEU A 191 -8.76 13.12 27.01
N LYS A 192 -7.75 12.37 26.59
CA LYS A 192 -7.18 11.27 27.35
C LYS A 192 -6.04 11.80 28.21
N ILE A 193 -5.99 11.35 29.46
CA ILE A 193 -4.93 11.68 30.39
C ILE A 193 -3.78 10.70 30.16
N ARG A 194 -2.57 11.22 30.01
CA ARG A 194 -1.32 10.47 30.01
C ARG A 194 -0.47 10.95 31.17
N GLN A 195 0.28 10.04 31.77
CA GLN A 195 1.08 10.32 32.95
C GLN A 195 2.49 9.79 32.76
N GLY A 196 3.47 10.69 32.77
CA GLY A 196 4.88 10.33 32.80
C GLY A 196 5.26 9.62 34.09
N VAL A 197 6.42 8.96 34.09
CA VAL A 197 6.90 8.26 35.28
C VAL A 197 7.28 9.28 36.37
N PRO A 198 6.90 9.06 37.65
CA PRO A 198 7.27 9.97 38.74
C PRO A 198 8.78 10.21 38.88
N ALA A 199 9.59 9.20 38.51
CA ALA A 199 11.05 9.26 38.50
C ALA A 199 11.61 10.32 37.52
N THR A 200 10.96 10.51 36.36
CA THR A 200 11.37 11.45 35.31
C THR A 200 10.60 12.76 35.36
N ALA A 201 9.49 12.84 36.11
CA ALA A 201 8.67 14.05 36.21
C ALA A 201 9.41 15.29 36.72
N LYS A 202 10.54 15.12 37.41
CA LYS A 202 11.39 16.21 37.90
C LYS A 202 12.30 16.82 36.83
N ILE A 203 12.42 16.19 35.67
CA ILE A 203 13.27 16.62 34.56
C ILE A 203 12.55 17.76 33.84
N LEU A 204 12.79 19.01 34.27
CA LEU A 204 12.13 20.19 33.70
C LEU A 204 13.10 21.06 32.89
N GLU A 205 14.40 21.00 33.20
CA GLU A 205 15.40 21.77 32.50
C GLU A 205 16.11 20.98 31.40
N THR A 206 16.64 21.71 30.42
CA THR A 206 17.46 21.11 29.35
C THR A 206 18.73 20.47 29.90
N LYS A 207 19.26 20.99 31.01
CA LYS A 207 20.45 20.43 31.68
C LYS A 207 20.18 19.02 32.23
N ASP A 208 19.00 18.82 32.82
CA ASP A 208 18.59 17.52 33.34
C ASP A 208 18.44 16.51 32.21
N LEU A 209 17.87 16.94 31.07
CA LEU A 209 17.74 16.10 29.88
C LEU A 209 19.09 15.72 29.27
N GLN A 210 20.10 16.60 29.33
CA GLN A 210 21.45 16.27 28.83
C GLN A 210 22.16 15.26 29.72
N GLN A 211 21.91 15.28 31.04
CA GLN A 211 22.48 14.34 32.00
C GLN A 211 21.71 13.01 32.06
N PHE A 212 20.56 12.93 31.40
CA PHE A 212 19.71 11.75 31.39
C PHE A 212 20.35 10.63 30.57
N GLU A 213 21.05 9.72 31.25
CA GLU A 213 21.69 8.55 30.65
C GLU A 213 21.01 7.26 31.11
N GLY A 214 20.94 6.28 30.20
CA GLY A 214 20.38 4.98 30.51
C GLY A 214 19.93 4.24 29.25
N THR A 215 19.07 3.24 29.45
CA THR A 215 18.48 2.45 28.37
C THR A 215 16.98 2.33 28.56
N LEU A 216 16.23 2.45 27.47
CA LEU A 216 14.81 2.18 27.40
C LEU A 216 14.62 0.89 26.61
N GLU A 217 14.06 -0.13 27.25
CA GLU A 217 13.72 -1.40 26.63
C GLU A 217 12.23 -1.39 26.31
N SER A 218 11.85 -1.71 25.07
CA SER A 218 10.45 -1.84 24.68
C SER A 218 10.18 -3.17 23.99
N GLU A 219 8.92 -3.58 24.01
CA GLU A 219 8.41 -4.61 23.12
C GLU A 219 8.65 -4.26 21.63
N PRO A 220 8.57 -5.23 20.70
CA PRO A 220 8.65 -4.95 19.28
C PRO A 220 7.44 -4.15 18.76
N PRO A 221 7.58 -3.43 17.64
CA PRO A 221 6.48 -2.64 17.06
C PRO A 221 5.26 -3.52 16.76
N ASN A 222 4.11 -3.17 17.33
CA ASN A 222 2.84 -3.89 17.15
C ASN A 222 1.71 -2.92 16.76
N ARG A 223 0.53 -3.48 16.40
CA ARG A 223 -0.63 -2.70 15.92
C ARG A 223 -1.63 -2.31 17.04
N HIS A 224 -1.40 -2.76 18.27
CA HIS A 224 -2.33 -2.58 19.39
C HIS A 224 -2.15 -1.19 20.02
N LEU A 225 -3.12 -0.29 19.80
CA LEU A 225 -3.05 1.12 20.24
C LEU A 225 -2.98 1.29 21.77
N TYR A 226 -3.52 0.34 22.53
CA TYR A 226 -3.69 0.42 23.98
C TYR A 226 -2.73 -0.46 24.77
N GLU A 227 -1.88 -1.22 24.09
CA GLU A 227 -0.90 -2.08 24.73
C GLU A 227 0.48 -1.47 24.54
N PHE A 228 1.23 -1.37 25.63
CA PHE A 228 2.64 -1.01 25.59
C PHE A 228 3.33 -1.54 26.83
N ASN A 229 4.39 -2.31 26.62
CA ASN A 229 5.25 -2.79 27.69
C ASN A 229 6.68 -2.31 27.42
N GLY A 230 7.24 -1.58 28.39
CA GLY A 230 8.62 -1.17 28.37
C GLY A 230 9.23 -1.07 29.75
N VAL A 231 10.54 -0.90 29.81
CA VAL A 231 11.30 -0.71 31.04
C VAL A 231 12.31 0.40 30.82
N LEU A 232 12.23 1.44 31.65
CA LEU A 232 13.21 2.51 31.71
C LEU A 232 14.27 2.17 32.76
N LYS A 233 15.52 2.03 32.32
CA LYS A 233 16.70 1.82 33.17
C LYS A 233 17.57 3.07 33.12
N GLU A 234 17.27 4.04 33.98
CA GLU A 234 18.11 5.21 34.18
C GLU A 234 19.37 4.83 34.99
N LYS A 235 20.49 5.47 34.70
CA LYS A 235 21.75 5.27 35.42
C LYS A 235 21.58 5.56 36.91
N ASP A 236 22.12 4.68 37.76
CA ASP A 236 22.10 4.80 39.23
C ASP A 236 20.70 4.87 39.88
N LYS A 237 19.65 4.46 39.15
CA LYS A 237 18.26 4.37 39.64
C LYS A 237 17.66 2.99 39.39
N PRO A 238 16.66 2.57 40.20
CA PRO A 238 15.95 1.33 39.94
C PRO A 238 15.22 1.39 38.60
N ALA A 239 15.13 0.23 37.93
CA ALA A 239 14.35 0.09 36.71
C ALA A 239 12.87 0.38 36.96
N VAL A 240 12.23 1.13 36.08
CA VAL A 240 10.81 1.47 36.17
C VAL A 240 10.06 0.92 34.98
N ALA A 241 8.94 0.23 35.25
CA ALA A 241 8.06 -0.27 34.19
C ALA A 241 7.32 0.89 33.51
N LEU A 242 7.23 0.81 32.19
CA LEU A 242 6.47 1.72 31.34
C LEU A 242 5.26 0.96 30.79
N GLY A 243 4.10 1.58 30.90
CA GLY A 243 2.83 1.11 30.38
C GLY A 243 2.24 2.04 29.31
N PRO A 244 1.02 1.77 28.85
CA PRO A 244 0.35 2.59 27.84
C PRO A 244 0.10 4.03 28.30
N ASP A 245 0.05 4.29 29.60
CA ASP A 245 -0.16 5.63 30.17
C ASP A 245 1.01 6.58 29.95
N GLN A 246 2.21 6.04 29.68
CA GLN A 246 3.40 6.82 29.34
C GLN A 246 3.58 6.99 27.82
N LEU A 247 2.76 6.33 27.00
CA LEU A 247 2.90 6.31 25.54
C LEU A 247 2.10 7.45 24.89
N LEU A 248 2.79 8.24 24.08
CA LEU A 248 2.23 9.30 23.23
C LEU A 248 2.27 8.83 21.78
N LEU A 249 1.11 8.67 21.16
CA LEU A 249 0.98 8.06 19.84
C LEU A 249 1.13 9.10 18.72
N ARG A 250 1.78 8.71 17.62
CA ARG A 250 1.78 9.50 16.39
C ARG A 250 0.35 9.82 15.97
N GLY A 251 0.08 11.07 15.61
CA GLY A 251 -1.24 11.53 15.16
C GLY A 251 -2.18 11.97 16.28
N ALA A 252 -1.86 11.68 17.56
CA ALA A 252 -2.51 12.35 18.68
C ALA A 252 -1.99 13.80 18.81
N MET A 253 -2.81 14.67 19.37
CA MET A 253 -2.47 16.08 19.59
C MET A 253 -2.31 16.37 21.08
N LEU A 254 -1.26 17.10 21.45
CA LEU A 254 -1.13 17.64 22.81
C LEU A 254 -2.14 18.77 23.00
N ARG A 255 -2.93 18.70 24.08
CA ARG A 255 -3.93 19.70 24.44
C ARG A 255 -3.79 20.06 25.92
N ASN A 256 -4.24 21.23 26.33
CA ASN A 256 -4.32 21.66 27.73
C ASN A 256 -3.03 21.40 28.54
N THR A 257 -1.89 21.45 27.88
CA THR A 257 -0.57 21.20 28.45
C THR A 257 0.42 22.01 27.62
N SER A 258 1.19 22.89 28.27
CA SER A 258 2.03 23.86 27.56
C SER A 258 3.13 23.19 26.75
N TRP A 259 3.78 22.17 27.32
CA TRP A 259 4.81 21.39 26.65
C TRP A 259 4.96 20.00 27.28
N VAL A 260 5.48 19.06 26.49
CA VAL A 260 5.88 17.72 26.94
C VAL A 260 7.25 17.38 26.38
N PHE A 261 8.10 16.78 27.21
CA PHE A 261 9.33 16.14 26.78
C PHE A 261 9.09 14.65 26.58
N GLY A 262 9.51 14.11 25.45
CA GLY A 262 9.37 12.69 25.15
C GLY A 262 10.56 12.15 24.36
N ILE A 263 10.81 10.86 24.50
CA ILE A 263 11.81 10.13 23.72
C ILE A 263 11.12 9.37 22.61
N VAL A 264 11.65 9.49 21.38
CA VAL A 264 11.16 8.76 20.22
C VAL A 264 11.47 7.26 20.35
N ILE A 265 10.44 6.42 20.35
CA ILE A 265 10.59 4.95 20.45
C ILE A 265 10.27 4.22 19.14
N TYR A 266 9.26 4.66 18.39
CA TYR A 266 8.90 4.10 17.09
C TYR A 266 8.81 5.23 16.07
N THR A 267 9.44 5.05 14.92
CA THR A 267 9.50 6.01 13.81
C THR A 267 8.80 5.44 12.57
N GLY A 268 8.29 6.32 11.71
CA GLY A 268 7.77 5.96 10.38
C GLY A 268 6.77 4.80 10.41
N HIS A 269 7.06 3.76 9.63
CA HIS A 269 6.22 2.55 9.53
C HIS A 269 6.26 1.63 10.77
N ASP A 270 7.12 1.88 11.75
CA ASP A 270 7.06 1.19 13.05
C ASP A 270 6.03 1.80 14.01
N THR A 271 5.58 3.03 13.78
CA THR A 271 4.56 3.65 14.64
C THR A 271 3.25 2.87 14.62
N LYS A 272 2.56 2.81 15.76
CA LYS A 272 1.29 2.09 15.91
C LYS A 272 0.24 2.59 14.92
N LEU A 273 0.20 3.90 14.66
CA LEU A 273 -0.68 4.49 13.64
C LEU A 273 -0.42 3.90 12.24
N MET A 274 0.85 3.84 11.81
CA MET A 274 1.19 3.31 10.50
C MET A 274 1.07 1.79 10.41
N ARG A 275 1.27 1.06 11.52
CA ARG A 275 1.02 -0.39 11.61
C ARG A 275 -0.47 -0.74 11.57
N ASN A 276 -1.33 0.17 12.05
CA ASN A 276 -2.78 0.03 11.92
C ASN A 276 -3.28 0.48 10.53
N SER A 277 -2.51 1.34 9.86
CA SER A 277 -2.81 1.74 8.48
C SER A 277 -2.65 0.55 7.52
N THR A 278 -3.74 0.20 6.83
CA THR A 278 -3.70 -0.81 5.78
C THR A 278 -3.37 -0.13 4.45
N SER A 279 -2.47 -0.73 3.66
CA SER A 279 -2.24 -0.29 2.28
C SER A 279 -3.58 -0.15 1.56
N ALA A 280 -3.79 0.98 0.87
CA ALA A 280 -5.09 1.32 0.32
C ALA A 280 -5.59 0.19 -0.61
N PRO A 281 -6.61 -0.59 -0.20
CA PRO A 281 -6.99 -1.78 -0.95
C PRO A 281 -7.58 -1.36 -2.29
N LEU A 282 -7.47 -2.24 -3.28
CA LEU A 282 -8.18 -2.11 -4.55
C LEU A 282 -9.67 -2.34 -4.30
N LYS A 283 -10.38 -1.29 -3.86
CA LYS A 283 -11.82 -1.31 -3.68
C LYS A 283 -12.47 -1.50 -5.05
N ARG A 284 -13.13 -2.65 -5.24
CA ARG A 284 -13.99 -2.90 -6.40
C ARG A 284 -15.41 -2.60 -5.98
N SER A 285 -16.13 -1.79 -6.75
CA SER A 285 -17.54 -1.57 -6.49
C SER A 285 -18.34 -2.84 -6.83
N THR A 286 -19.50 -3.01 -6.19
CA THR A 286 -20.44 -4.09 -6.56
C THR A 286 -20.84 -3.99 -8.03
N VAL A 287 -20.95 -2.76 -8.55
CA VAL A 287 -21.22 -2.47 -9.97
C VAL A 287 -20.07 -2.97 -10.87
N ASP A 288 -18.82 -2.80 -10.48
CA ASP A 288 -17.67 -3.35 -11.23
C ASP A 288 -17.74 -4.88 -11.32
N ARG A 289 -18.21 -5.55 -10.27
CA ARG A 289 -18.36 -7.01 -10.28
C ARG A 289 -19.51 -7.46 -11.19
N LEU A 290 -20.63 -6.73 -11.15
CA LEU A 290 -21.79 -7.00 -11.99
C LEU A 290 -21.46 -6.81 -13.48
N THR A 291 -20.87 -5.67 -13.84
CA THR A 291 -20.46 -5.36 -15.22
C THR A 291 -19.48 -6.37 -15.76
N ASN A 292 -18.48 -6.80 -14.97
CA ASN A 292 -17.56 -7.87 -15.37
C ASN A 292 -18.28 -9.20 -15.65
N THR A 293 -19.27 -9.57 -14.82
CA THR A 293 -20.08 -10.78 -15.05
C THR A 293 -20.89 -10.67 -16.34
N GLN A 294 -21.50 -9.51 -16.59
CA GLN A 294 -22.28 -9.25 -17.81
C GLN A 294 -21.41 -9.30 -19.07
N ILE A 295 -20.20 -8.73 -19.04
CA ILE A 295 -19.25 -8.78 -20.16
C ILE A 295 -18.85 -10.23 -20.47
N LEU A 296 -18.62 -11.05 -19.44
CA LEU A 296 -18.31 -12.46 -19.63
C LEU A 296 -19.50 -13.23 -20.25
N MET A 297 -20.73 -12.94 -19.81
CA MET A 297 -21.93 -13.53 -20.42
C MET A 297 -22.07 -13.11 -21.89
N LEU A 298 -21.86 -11.83 -22.20
CA LEU A 298 -21.91 -11.31 -23.57
C LEU A 298 -20.85 -11.96 -24.45
N PHE A 299 -19.66 -12.22 -23.93
CA PHE A 299 -18.59 -12.93 -24.63
C PHE A 299 -19.01 -14.35 -25.03
N PHE A 300 -19.63 -15.12 -24.11
CA PHE A 300 -20.10 -16.46 -24.43
C PHE A 300 -21.26 -16.47 -25.43
N ILE A 301 -22.19 -15.52 -25.33
CA ILE A 301 -23.27 -15.34 -26.31
C ILE A 301 -22.70 -15.00 -27.68
N LEU A 302 -21.67 -14.15 -27.75
CA LEU A 302 -21.01 -13.79 -29.00
C LEU A 302 -20.35 -15.01 -29.66
N ILE A 303 -19.60 -15.82 -28.89
CA ILE A 303 -19.00 -17.06 -29.40
C ILE A 303 -20.08 -18.00 -29.95
N PHE A 304 -21.18 -18.16 -29.21
CA PHE A 304 -22.29 -19.00 -29.65
C PHE A 304 -22.88 -18.52 -30.99
N LEU A 305 -23.15 -17.22 -31.12
CA LEU A 305 -23.65 -16.64 -32.37
C LEU A 305 -22.66 -16.80 -33.54
N CYS A 306 -21.35 -16.63 -33.29
CA CYS A 306 -20.32 -16.84 -34.29
C CYS A 306 -20.26 -18.30 -34.76
N ILE A 307 -20.38 -19.27 -33.86
CA ILE A 307 -20.40 -20.70 -34.22
C ILE A 307 -21.63 -21.03 -35.06
N VAL A 308 -22.80 -20.59 -34.61
CA VAL A 308 -24.07 -20.82 -35.34
C VAL A 308 -24.02 -20.18 -36.72
N SER A 309 -23.55 -18.94 -36.83
CA SER A 309 -23.38 -18.24 -38.10
C SER A 309 -22.38 -18.93 -39.02
N CYS A 310 -21.25 -19.41 -38.49
CA CYS A 310 -20.26 -20.17 -39.26
C CYS A 310 -20.85 -21.47 -39.83
N ILE A 311 -21.61 -22.23 -39.02
CA ILE A 311 -22.27 -23.47 -39.46
C ILE A 311 -23.28 -23.17 -40.57
N PHE A 312 -24.14 -22.17 -40.38
CA PHE A 312 -25.12 -21.79 -41.41
C PHE A 312 -24.44 -21.30 -42.68
N ASN A 313 -23.40 -20.48 -42.57
CA ASN A 313 -22.63 -20.02 -43.72
C ASN A 313 -21.99 -21.19 -44.48
N GLN A 314 -21.44 -22.18 -43.77
CA GLN A 314 -20.84 -23.35 -44.39
C GLN A 314 -21.88 -24.24 -45.10
N ILE A 315 -23.06 -24.43 -44.52
CA ILE A 315 -24.16 -25.18 -45.16
C ILE A 315 -24.64 -24.43 -46.41
N TRP A 316 -24.90 -23.13 -46.29
CA TRP A 316 -25.36 -22.30 -47.39
C TRP A 316 -24.36 -22.25 -48.54
N THR A 317 -23.06 -22.08 -48.23
CA THR A 317 -21.97 -22.07 -49.21
C THR A 317 -21.90 -23.38 -49.97
N LYS A 318 -22.00 -24.54 -49.30
CA LYS A 318 -21.98 -25.86 -49.96
C LYS A 318 -23.13 -26.05 -50.95
N GLU A 319 -24.31 -25.51 -50.64
CA GLU A 319 -25.48 -25.64 -51.51
C GLU A 319 -25.44 -24.69 -52.71
N HIS A 320 -24.93 -23.47 -52.52
CA HIS A 320 -25.00 -22.40 -53.53
C HIS A 320 -23.72 -22.25 -54.37
N TYR A 321 -22.60 -22.87 -54.00
CA TYR A 321 -21.32 -22.69 -54.73
C TYR A 321 -21.39 -23.03 -56.23
N LYS A 322 -22.24 -24.00 -56.63
CA LYS A 322 -22.47 -24.36 -58.04
C LYS A 322 -23.66 -23.64 -58.68
N LYS A 323 -24.66 -23.24 -57.90
CA LYS A 323 -25.92 -22.68 -58.40
C LYS A 323 -25.79 -21.18 -58.68
N ASP A 324 -25.08 -20.46 -57.83
CA ASP A 324 -25.02 -18.99 -57.86
C ASP A 324 -23.68 -18.51 -58.42
N TRP A 325 -23.44 -18.80 -59.70
CA TRP A 325 -22.18 -18.50 -60.39
C TRP A 325 -21.80 -17.00 -60.36
N TYR A 326 -22.79 -16.10 -60.32
CA TYR A 326 -22.59 -14.65 -60.29
C TYR A 326 -22.02 -14.12 -58.96
N LEU A 327 -22.07 -14.91 -57.89
CA LEU A 327 -21.49 -14.56 -56.58
C LEU A 327 -19.99 -14.88 -56.49
N GLY A 328 -19.42 -15.58 -57.48
CA GLY A 328 -17.97 -15.87 -57.53
C GLY A 328 -17.43 -16.75 -56.39
N ILE A 329 -18.31 -17.43 -55.64
CA ILE A 329 -17.95 -18.21 -54.43
C ILE A 329 -16.88 -19.28 -54.71
N GLY A 330 -16.95 -19.93 -55.88
CA GLY A 330 -15.97 -20.94 -56.29
C GLY A 330 -14.57 -20.37 -56.55
N GLU A 331 -14.47 -19.14 -57.05
CA GLU A 331 -13.18 -18.49 -57.34
C GLU A 331 -12.49 -17.99 -56.05
N PHE A 332 -13.27 -17.55 -55.06
CA PHE A 332 -12.76 -17.18 -53.73
C PHE A 332 -12.18 -18.37 -52.98
N ILE A 333 -12.91 -19.50 -52.92
CA ILE A 333 -12.44 -20.71 -52.22
C ILE A 333 -11.14 -21.24 -52.86
N GLN A 334 -11.03 -21.19 -54.20
CA GLN A 334 -9.81 -21.61 -54.91
C GLN A 334 -8.61 -20.71 -54.56
N ARG A 335 -8.81 -19.39 -54.42
CA ARG A 335 -7.77 -18.44 -54.02
C ARG A 335 -7.27 -18.65 -52.59
N ASP A 336 -8.18 -18.85 -51.63
CA ASP A 336 -7.80 -19.05 -50.23
C ASP A 336 -7.10 -20.39 -49.99
N ILE A 337 -7.53 -21.47 -50.66
CA ILE A 337 -6.85 -22.77 -50.62
C ILE A 337 -5.43 -22.66 -51.18
N VAL A 338 -5.24 -21.94 -52.29
CA VAL A 338 -3.91 -21.70 -52.88
C VAL A 338 -3.05 -20.84 -51.96
N ALA A 339 -3.60 -19.81 -51.32
CA ALA A 339 -2.86 -18.98 -50.35
C ALA A 339 -2.36 -19.78 -49.13
N ILE A 340 -3.18 -20.66 -48.57
CA ILE A 340 -2.81 -21.55 -47.45
C ILE A 340 -1.75 -22.58 -47.87
N THR A 341 -1.79 -23.04 -49.13
CA THR A 341 -0.85 -24.07 -49.64
C THR A 341 0.52 -23.48 -49.98
N VAL A 342 0.62 -22.18 -50.29
CA VAL A 342 1.88 -21.51 -50.67
C VAL A 342 2.71 -21.07 -49.44
N GLU A 343 2.12 -20.95 -48.25
CA GLU A 343 2.84 -20.60 -47.01
C GLU A 343 3.53 -21.78 -46.30
N VAL A 344 3.41 -23.02 -46.80
CA VAL A 344 4.21 -24.16 -46.32
C VAL A 344 5.45 -24.29 -47.20
N PRO A 345 6.67 -23.96 -46.73
CA PRO A 345 7.87 -24.17 -47.52
C PRO A 345 8.06 -25.68 -47.67
N THR A 346 8.13 -26.14 -48.91
CA THR A 346 8.60 -27.48 -49.27
C THR A 346 10.07 -27.57 -48.86
N ALA A 347 10.31 -28.01 -47.63
CA ALA A 347 11.62 -28.45 -47.19
C ALA A 347 11.84 -29.88 -47.69
N THR A 348 12.43 -30.03 -48.87
CA THR A 348 13.31 -31.16 -49.19
C THR A 348 14.14 -30.80 -50.41
N GLY A 349 15.46 -30.79 -50.20
CA GLY A 349 16.45 -30.27 -51.10
C GLY A 349 16.73 -31.13 -52.33
N LYS A 350 17.46 -30.49 -53.25
CA LYS A 350 18.16 -31.07 -54.40
C LYS A 350 19.01 -32.30 -54.04
N GLN A 351 18.96 -33.31 -54.90
CA GLN A 351 20.03 -34.23 -55.38
C GLN A 351 19.30 -35.10 -56.44
N GLU A 352 19.68 -35.23 -57.71
CA GLU A 352 20.94 -35.02 -58.47
C GLU A 352 20.69 -34.24 -59.77
#